data_AF-A0A853AEQ0-F1
#
_entry.id   AF-A0A853AEQ0-F1
#
_cell.length_a   1.000
_cell.length_b   1.000
_cell.length_c   1.000
_cell.angle_alpha   90.00
_cell.angle_beta   90.00
_cell.angle_gamma   90.00
#
_symmetry.space_group_name_H-M   'P 1'
#
loop_
_entity.id
_entity.type
_entity.pdbx_description
1 polymer ?
#
loop_
_entity_poly.entity_id
_entity_poly.type
_entity_poly.pdbx_seq_one_letter_code
_entity_poly.pdbx_strand_id
1 'polypeptide(L)' 'MAASPGTPLDELLAQLPANAGPTTGRPVDPAEVAALVAFLASPHATSTAGADQLVDGGAVQTA' A
#
# COMPACT_ATOMS: atom_id res chain seq x y z
N MET A 1 23.46 -27.81 10.64
CA MET A 1 23.18 -26.99 9.44
C MET A 1 23.51 -25.55 9.82
N ALA A 2 24.48 -24.91 9.17
CA ALA A 2 24.84 -23.53 9.48
C ALA A 2 23.75 -22.59 8.95
N ALA A 3 23.29 -21.64 9.77
CA ALA A 3 22.41 -20.57 9.31
C ALA A 3 23.15 -19.73 8.26
N SER A 4 22.51 -19.44 7.12
CA SER A 4 23.07 -18.49 6.16
C SER A 4 23.30 -17.15 6.85
N PRO A 5 24.47 -16.51 6.69
CA PRO A 5 24.65 -15.16 7.19
C PRO A 5 23.64 -14.24 6.50
N GLY A 6 22.91 -13.45 7.28
CA GLY A 6 22.00 -12.43 6.75
C GLY A 6 22.77 -11.31 6.06
N THR A 7 22.14 -10.68 5.08
CA THR A 7 22.68 -9.51 4.37
C THR A 7 22.81 -8.32 5.33
N PRO A 8 23.92 -7.56 5.29
CA PRO A 8 24.07 -6.34 6.09
C PRO A 8 23.01 -5.28 5.72
N LEU A 9 22.56 -4.49 6.71
CA LEU A 9 21.44 -3.54 6.57
C LEU A 9 21.72 -2.46 5.51
N ASP A 10 22.94 -1.97 5.45
CA ASP A 10 23.42 -0.99 4.47
C ASP A 10 23.29 -1.50 3.03
N GLU A 11 23.65 -2.76 2.79
CA GLU A 11 23.49 -3.40 1.49
C GLU A 11 22.01 -3.64 1.16
N LEU A 12 21.18 -3.95 2.15
CA LEU A 12 19.72 -4.03 2.00
C LEU A 12 19.12 -2.66 1.62
N LEU A 13 19.51 -1.59 2.31
CA LEU A 13 19.02 -0.24 2.06
C LEU A 13 19.43 0.27 0.67
N ALA A 14 20.63 -0.07 0.19
CA ALA A 14 21.09 0.28 -1.15
C ALA A 14 20.29 -0.41 -2.27
N GLN A 15 19.66 -1.55 -1.98
CA GLN A 15 18.80 -2.30 -2.91
C GLN A 15 17.31 -1.93 -2.79
N LEU A 16 16.91 -1.18 -1.76
CA LEU A 16 15.53 -0.72 -1.65
C LEU A 16 15.24 0.31 -2.74
N PRO A 17 14.06 0.24 -3.38
CA PRO A 17 13.61 1.29 -4.28
C PRO A 17 13.66 2.65 -3.55
N ALA A 18 14.14 3.70 -4.23
CA ALA A 18 14.17 5.05 -3.65
C ALA A 18 12.77 5.58 -3.24
N ASN A 19 11.72 4.92 -3.74
CA ASN A 19 10.31 5.13 -3.46
C ASN A 19 9.68 4.00 -2.63
N ALA A 20 10.47 3.26 -1.84
CA ALA A 20 9.95 2.26 -0.91
C ALA A 20 9.05 2.93 0.15
N GLY A 21 7.74 2.63 0.10
CA GLY A 21 6.73 3.21 0.97
C GLY A 21 5.52 3.73 0.18
N PRO A 22 4.49 4.29 0.86
CA PRO A 22 3.37 4.94 0.20
C PRO A 22 3.87 6.08 -0.68
N THR A 23 3.40 6.15 -1.92
CA THR A 23 3.67 7.27 -2.84
C THR A 23 3.17 8.61 -2.26
N THR A 24 2.20 8.57 -1.37
CA THR A 24 1.70 9.74 -0.63
C THR A 24 2.70 10.28 0.40
N GLY A 25 3.80 9.58 0.67
CA GLY A 25 4.86 10.01 1.59
C GLY A 25 4.47 9.94 3.08
N ARG A 26 3.29 9.42 3.39
CA ARG A 26 2.81 9.21 4.76
C ARG A 26 1.97 7.94 4.86
N PRO A 27 1.80 7.37 6.08
CA PRO A 27 0.81 6.33 6.30
C PRO A 27 -0.59 6.80 5.89
N VAL A 28 -1.40 5.90 5.36
CA VAL A 28 -2.82 6.13 5.09
C VAL A 28 -3.54 6.44 6.40
N ASP A 29 -4.38 7.48 6.38
CA ASP A 29 -5.21 7.87 7.51
C ASP A 29 -6.52 7.05 7.49
N PRO A 30 -7.02 6.56 8.64
CA PRO A 30 -8.30 5.84 8.70
C PRO A 30 -9.48 6.60 8.06
N ALA A 31 -9.46 7.94 8.09
CA ALA A 31 -10.49 8.76 7.46
C ALA A 31 -10.52 8.61 5.94
N GLU A 32 -9.40 8.30 5.28
CA GLU A 32 -9.34 8.06 3.84
C GLU A 32 -10.04 6.75 3.47
N VAL A 33 -9.88 5.71 4.29
CA VAL A 33 -10.61 4.45 4.14
C VAL A 33 -12.11 4.67 4.37
N ALA A 34 -12.48 5.42 5.41
CA ALA A 34 -13.88 5.74 5.70
C ALA A 34 -14.54 6.53 4.56
N ALA A 35 -13.82 7.45 3.93
CA ALA A 35 -14.31 8.21 2.78
C ALA A 35 -14.62 7.30 1.58
N LEU A 36 -13.74 6.34 1.28
CA LEU A 36 -14.01 5.34 0.24
C LEU A 36 -15.26 4.51 0.57
N VAL A 37 -15.38 4.03 1.82
CA VAL A 37 -16.55 3.26 2.25
C VAL A 37 -17.83 4.09 2.10
N ALA A 38 -17.82 5.36 2.50
CA ALA A 38 -18.97 6.25 2.35
C ALA A 38 -19.35 6.47 0.88
N PHE A 39 -18.35 6.61 -0.01
CA PHE A 39 -18.59 6.68 -1.46
C PHE A 39 -19.22 5.39 -2.00
N LEU A 40 -18.67 4.22 -1.65
CA LEU A 40 -19.19 2.92 -2.09
C LEU A 40 -20.60 2.63 -1.56
N ALA A 41 -20.93 3.11 -0.36
CA ALA A 41 -22.27 2.99 0.22
C ALA A 41 -23.28 3.97 -0.40
N SER A 42 -22.83 4.94 -1.21
CA SER A 42 -23.69 5.96 -1.80
C SER A 42 -24.34 5.49 -3.11
N PRO A 43 -25.41 6.17 -3.57
CA PRO A 43 -26.01 5.90 -4.89
C PRO A 43 -25.06 6.12 -6.08
N HIS A 44 -23.93 6.79 -5.87
CA HIS A 44 -22.97 7.07 -6.94
C HIS A 44 -22.16 5.83 -7.36
N ALA A 45 -22.14 4.78 -6.53
CA ALA A 45 -21.41 3.54 -6.76
C ALA A 45 -22.34 2.33 -7.03
N THR A 46 -23.59 2.56 -7.45
CA THR A 46 -24.61 1.50 -7.59
C THR A 46 -24.19 0.29 -8.44
N SER A 47 -23.34 0.48 -9.44
CA SER A 47 -22.84 -0.61 -10.29
C SER A 47 -21.43 -1.09 -9.93
N THR A 48 -20.89 -0.66 -8.80
CA THR A 48 -19.58 -1.08 -8.28
C THR A 48 -19.77 -2.22 -7.29
N ALA A 49 -19.62 -3.45 -7.76
CA ALA A 49 -19.75 -4.66 -6.96
C ALA A 49 -18.80 -5.76 -7.45
N GLY A 50 -18.47 -6.71 -6.56
CA GLY A 50 -17.64 -7.87 -6.91
C GLY A 50 -16.15 -7.57 -7.10
N ALA A 51 -15.66 -6.44 -6.56
CA ALA A 51 -14.26 -6.04 -6.66
C ALA A 51 -13.71 -5.61 -5.29
N ASP A 52 -12.43 -5.93 -5.06
CA ASP A 52 -11.67 -5.43 -3.91
C ASP A 52 -11.15 -4.02 -4.20
N GLN A 53 -11.17 -3.14 -3.20
CA GLN A 53 -10.68 -1.78 -3.31
C GLN A 53 -9.48 -1.58 -2.38
N LEU A 54 -8.35 -1.13 -2.92
CA LEU A 54 -7.11 -0.93 -2.18
C LEU A 54 -6.93 0.55 -1.83
N VAL A 55 -6.68 0.83 -0.56
CA VAL A 55 -6.33 2.18 -0.05
C VAL A 55 -5.03 2.05 0.74
N ASP A 56 -3.91 2.01 0.01
CA ASP A 56 -2.57 1.78 0.58
C ASP A 56 -1.61 2.95 0.35
N GLY A 57 -2.10 4.04 -0.23
CA GLY A 57 -1.30 5.20 -0.58
C GLY A 57 -0.24 4.90 -1.66
N GLY A 58 -0.42 3.84 -2.45
CA GLY A 58 0.52 3.41 -3.49
C GLY A 58 1.73 2.64 -2.94
N ALA A 59 1.56 1.94 -1.82
CA ALA A 59 2.59 1.08 -1.25
C ALA A 59 2.84 -0.17 -2.11
N VAL A 60 1.80 -0.71 -2.74
CA VAL A 60 1.91 -1.75 -3.75
C VAL A 60 2.27 -1.10 -5.08
N GLN A 61 3.53 -1.22 -5.48
CA GLN A 61 3.97 -0.85 -6.82
C GLN A 61 3.53 -1.93 -7.82
N THR A 62 2.55 -1.60 -8.64
CA THR A 62 2.17 -2.42 -9.79
C THR A 62 3.13 -2.17 -10.96
N ALA A 63 3.45 -3.22 -11.70
CA ALA A 63 4.38 -3.22 -12.83
C ALA A 63 3.93 -2.37 -14.02
#